data_AF-A0A842QC64-F1
#
_entry.id   AF-A0A842QC64-F1
#
_cell.length_a   1.000
_cell.length_b   1.000
_cell.length_c   1.000
_cell.angle_alpha   90.00
_cell.angle_beta   90.00
_cell.angle_gamma   90.00
#
_symmetry.space_group_name_H-M   'P 1'
#
loop_
_entity.id
_entity.type
_entity.pdbx_description
1 polymer ?
#
loop_
_entity_poly.entity_id
_entity_poly.type
_entity_poly.pdbx_seq_one_letter_code
_entity_poly.pdbx_strand_id
1 'polypeptide(L)'
;MIDEKDSISGFFEEWGLEVTSIDLGVTGKEKRDSRIEISRDSYPGVEPHLVTIADIASWSIGLTPSGDIRLKCPLSGISDGNSLDFYRRYWEQLLTATDTIMGFLEGYRIRFSKGAYPTTLWAHHFMNWAHETWDSRRLEPAPIDSWICYVDPSIRPHIRELNEFGLVTRESCSGNPDDHPDREPYWPYVMFEERTYPGISAHLFTLADMAYWIPIYGRHGFDVSLEMPRNLELSRGTIESYWNNLVLSARKLMPLLQDHLSATRTDSYRNLSNPSLFRLLPGSKSDAASSIEKTRKSRLPQ
;
A
#
# COMPACT_ATOMS: atom_id res chain seq x y z
N MET A 1 23.50 21.95 9.00
CA MET A 1 23.11 20.62 9.52
C MET A 1 21.90 20.68 10.44
N ILE A 2 21.87 21.54 11.48
CA ILE A 2 20.63 21.74 12.27
C ILE A 2 19.54 22.35 11.38
N ASP A 3 19.84 23.45 10.67
CA ASP A 3 18.91 24.10 9.74
C ASP A 3 18.37 23.18 8.63
N GLU A 4 19.14 22.18 8.24
CA GLU A 4 18.75 21.22 7.19
C GLU A 4 17.79 20.15 7.73
N LYS A 5 17.99 19.70 8.97
CA LYS A 5 17.05 18.81 9.65
C LYS A 5 15.72 19.50 9.89
N ASP A 6 15.75 20.75 10.37
CA ASP A 6 14.54 21.52 10.66
C ASP A 6 13.77 21.82 9.36
N SER A 7 14.48 22.13 8.27
CA SER A 7 13.85 22.31 6.95
C SER A 7 13.21 21.03 6.42
N ILE A 8 13.84 19.87 6.59
CA ILE A 8 13.27 18.58 6.17
C ILE A 8 12.06 18.25 7.06
N SER A 9 12.16 18.41 8.38
CA SER A 9 11.04 18.17 9.30
C SER A 9 9.84 19.03 8.93
N GLY A 10 10.05 20.34 8.75
CA GLY A 10 9.01 21.27 8.34
C GLY A 10 8.32 20.89 7.03
N PHE A 11 9.08 20.41 6.04
CA PHE A 11 8.50 19.93 4.78
C PHE A 11 7.55 18.74 4.98
N PHE A 12 7.91 17.74 5.79
CA PHE A 12 7.03 16.60 6.07
C PHE A 12 5.82 17.03 6.92
N GLU A 13 6.02 17.94 7.87
CA GLU A 13 4.96 18.48 8.73
C GLU A 13 3.90 19.28 7.95
N GLU A 14 4.28 19.99 6.88
CA GLU A 14 3.34 20.65 5.95
C GLU A 14 2.38 19.64 5.29
N TRP A 15 2.86 18.42 5.04
CA TRP A 15 2.05 17.30 4.56
C TRP A 15 1.31 16.55 5.67
N GLY A 16 1.36 17.03 6.92
CA GLY A 16 0.73 16.41 8.07
C GLY A 16 1.38 15.08 8.47
N LEU A 17 2.67 14.90 8.15
CA LEU A 17 3.48 13.77 8.57
C LEU A 17 4.27 14.20 9.81
N GLU A 18 3.93 13.65 10.97
CA GLU A 18 4.60 13.99 12.23
C GLU A 18 5.97 13.28 12.28
N VAL A 19 7.04 14.07 12.18
CA VAL A 19 8.41 13.56 12.20
C VAL A 19 8.88 13.39 13.65
N THR A 20 9.28 12.17 14.01
CA THR A 20 9.79 11.85 15.35
C THR A 20 11.31 11.86 15.43
N SER A 21 12.00 11.61 14.30
CA SER A 21 13.47 11.64 14.25
C SER A 21 14.00 11.81 12.83
N ILE A 22 15.11 12.55 12.68
CA ILE A 22 15.88 12.65 11.42
C ILE A 22 17.38 12.43 11.69
N ASP A 23 17.99 11.55 10.91
CA ASP A 23 19.45 11.42 10.77
C ASP A 23 19.82 11.60 9.29
N LEU A 24 20.71 12.54 8.98
CA LEU A 24 21.12 12.83 7.60
C LEU A 24 22.25 11.91 7.12
N GLY A 25 22.78 11.04 8.00
CA GLY A 25 23.82 10.07 7.67
C GLY A 25 25.24 10.65 7.54
N VAL A 26 25.41 11.97 7.68
CA VAL A 26 26.71 12.65 7.62
C VAL A 26 26.92 13.49 8.88
N THR A 27 27.71 12.99 9.83
CA THR A 27 28.20 13.79 10.96
C THR A 27 29.71 13.60 11.13
N GLY A 28 30.50 14.50 10.56
CA GLY A 28 31.96 14.49 10.72
C GLY A 28 32.63 13.25 10.11
N LYS A 29 33.39 12.49 10.92
CA LYS A 29 34.21 11.34 10.48
C LYS A 29 33.46 10.00 10.43
N GLU A 30 32.25 9.91 10.99
CA GLU A 30 31.47 8.66 11.02
C GLU A 30 30.35 8.68 9.97
N LYS A 31 30.36 7.69 9.07
CA LYS A 31 29.24 7.39 8.17
C LYS A 31 28.15 6.69 8.98
N ARG A 32 26.95 7.26 9.02
CA ARG A 32 25.76 6.63 9.61
C ARG A 32 24.67 6.49 8.57
N ASP A 33 23.69 5.64 8.83
CA ASP A 33 22.54 5.45 7.95
C ASP A 33 21.68 6.71 7.96
N SER A 34 21.50 7.34 6.80
CA SER A 34 20.52 8.41 6.63
C SER A 34 19.10 7.83 6.76
N ARG A 35 18.28 8.41 7.63
CA ARG A 35 16.92 7.95 7.94
C ARG A 35 16.01 9.06 8.45
N ILE A 36 14.71 8.86 8.26
CA ILE A 36 13.63 9.62 8.89
C ILE A 36 12.66 8.66 9.56
N GLU A 37 12.16 9.05 10.73
CA GLU A 37 11.14 8.33 11.49
C GLU A 37 9.89 9.23 11.55
N ILE A 38 8.75 8.66 11.16
CA ILE A 38 7.46 9.32 11.07
C ILE A 38 6.48 8.56 11.96
N SER A 39 5.76 9.30 12.79
CA SER A 39 4.71 8.78 13.66
C SER A 39 3.65 8.04 12.84
N ARG A 40 3.36 6.80 13.24
CA ARG A 40 2.25 6.02 12.64
C ARG A 40 0.88 6.67 12.87
N ASP A 41 0.79 7.58 13.84
CA ASP A 41 -0.44 8.27 14.22
C ASP A 41 -0.62 9.60 13.46
N SER A 42 0.27 9.92 12.51
CA SER A 42 0.17 11.12 11.65
C SER A 42 -1.21 11.29 11.05
N TYR A 43 -1.77 10.21 10.47
CA TYR A 43 -3.18 10.07 10.11
C TYR A 43 -3.51 8.59 9.79
N PRO A 44 -4.78 8.18 9.83
CA PRO A 44 -5.18 6.81 9.49
C PRO A 44 -4.82 6.44 8.05
N GLY A 45 -4.12 5.33 7.87
CA GLY A 45 -3.69 4.84 6.56
C GLY A 45 -2.42 5.50 6.03
N VAL A 46 -1.63 6.18 6.89
CA VAL A 46 -0.33 6.75 6.49
C VAL A 46 0.69 5.68 6.06
N GLU A 47 0.58 4.45 6.59
CA GLU A 47 1.51 3.36 6.32
C GLU A 47 1.65 3.01 4.83
N PRO A 48 0.57 2.66 4.09
CA PRO A 48 0.68 2.33 2.66
C PRO A 48 1.20 3.50 1.82
N HIS A 49 0.91 4.74 2.22
CA HIS A 49 1.41 5.93 1.52
C HIS A 49 2.92 6.06 1.69
N LEU A 50 3.43 5.89 2.90
CA LEU A 50 4.87 5.95 3.17
C LEU A 50 5.63 4.77 2.55
N VAL A 51 5.04 3.57 2.49
CA VAL A 51 5.60 2.45 1.71
C VAL A 51 5.73 2.85 0.24
N THR A 52 4.66 3.38 -0.34
CA THR A 52 4.64 3.79 -1.75
C THR A 52 5.65 4.91 -2.04
N ILE A 53 5.73 5.92 -1.17
CA ILE A 53 6.73 7.00 -1.27
C ILE A 53 8.16 6.42 -1.18
N ALA A 54 8.40 5.52 -0.23
CA ALA A 54 9.71 4.89 -0.06
C ALA A 54 10.12 4.10 -1.31
N ASP A 55 9.21 3.31 -1.86
CA ASP A 55 9.49 2.51 -3.05
C ASP A 55 9.75 3.36 -4.29
N ILE A 56 9.02 4.45 -4.49
CA ILE A 56 9.29 5.43 -5.56
C ILE A 56 10.66 6.09 -5.36
N ALA A 57 11.01 6.42 -4.12
CA ALA A 57 12.29 7.05 -3.80
C ALA A 57 13.46 6.05 -3.76
N SER A 58 13.21 4.75 -3.91
CA SER A 58 14.20 3.67 -3.66
C SER A 58 14.76 3.67 -2.23
N TRP A 59 13.97 4.11 -1.26
CA TRP A 59 14.26 4.00 0.17
C TRP A 59 13.72 2.69 0.72
N SER A 60 14.39 2.15 1.74
CA SER A 60 13.86 1.02 2.49
C SER A 60 12.94 1.50 3.60
N ILE A 61 11.90 0.72 3.90
CA ILE A 61 10.95 1.00 4.97
C ILE A 61 11.05 -0.04 6.09
N GLY A 62 10.83 0.40 7.33
CA GLY A 62 10.92 -0.39 8.55
C GLY A 62 9.97 0.14 9.62
N LEU A 63 9.77 -0.62 10.70
CA LEU A 63 9.20 -0.08 11.94
C LEU A 63 10.29 0.14 12.99
N THR A 64 10.09 1.15 13.83
CA THR A 64 10.84 1.33 15.07
C THR A 64 10.27 0.42 16.18
N PRO A 65 10.95 0.26 17.33
CA PRO A 65 10.39 -0.45 18.48
C PRO A 65 9.11 0.19 19.06
N SER A 66 8.88 1.49 18.84
CA SER A 66 7.63 2.18 19.20
C SER A 66 6.50 1.93 18.19
N GLY A 67 6.81 1.30 17.04
CA GLY A 67 5.85 1.09 15.96
C GLY A 67 5.78 2.25 14.96
N ASP A 68 6.65 3.25 15.08
CA ASP A 68 6.75 4.35 14.12
C ASP A 68 7.37 3.86 12.81
N ILE A 69 7.10 4.58 11.73
CA ILE A 69 7.52 4.22 10.38
C ILE A 69 8.89 4.84 10.13
N ARG A 70 9.87 3.98 9.81
CA ARG A 70 11.25 4.40 9.55
C ARG A 70 11.57 4.21 8.07
N LEU A 71 11.91 5.30 7.39
CA LEU A 71 12.47 5.27 6.05
C LEU A 71 14.00 5.38 6.15
N LYS A 72 14.73 4.50 5.45
CA LYS A 72 16.20 4.52 5.42
C LYS A 72 16.72 4.56 3.98
N CYS A 73 17.70 5.43 3.76
CA CYS A 73 18.43 5.55 2.51
C CYS A 73 19.23 4.26 2.24
N PRO A 74 19.30 3.77 0.99
CA PRO A 74 20.11 2.61 0.66
C PRO A 74 21.60 2.91 0.83
N LEU A 75 22.32 1.98 1.49
CA LEU A 75 23.77 2.11 1.72
C LEU A 75 24.62 1.62 0.54
N SER A 76 24.01 0.92 -0.40
CA SER A 76 24.68 0.39 -1.60
C SER A 76 25.07 1.54 -2.53
N GLY A 77 26.39 1.76 -2.69
CA GLY A 77 26.92 2.78 -3.61
C GLY A 77 27.78 3.86 -2.94
N ILE A 78 27.92 3.85 -1.62
CA ILE A 78 28.82 4.76 -0.90
C ILE A 78 30.28 4.29 -1.09
N SER A 79 30.91 4.70 -2.18
CA SER A 79 32.38 4.63 -2.30
C SER A 79 33.03 5.74 -1.46
N ASP A 80 34.27 5.51 -1.01
CA ASP A 80 34.91 6.28 0.09
C ASP A 80 35.15 7.78 -0.15
N GLY A 81 34.76 8.36 -1.29
CA GLY A 81 35.08 9.74 -1.65
C GLY A 81 33.94 10.76 -1.62
N ASN A 82 32.67 10.39 -1.84
CA ASN A 82 31.62 11.39 -2.13
C ASN A 82 30.24 11.10 -1.51
N SER A 83 30.23 10.79 -0.21
CA SER A 83 29.00 10.42 0.53
C SER A 83 27.93 11.53 0.61
N LEU A 84 28.31 12.81 0.57
CA LEU A 84 27.38 13.92 0.79
C LEU A 84 26.47 14.18 -0.42
N ASP A 85 27.03 14.20 -1.63
CA ASP A 85 26.25 14.30 -2.88
C ASP A 85 25.35 13.09 -3.08
N PHE A 86 25.79 11.91 -2.66
CA PHE A 86 24.99 10.68 -2.65
C PHE A 86 23.75 10.86 -1.78
N TYR A 87 23.91 11.21 -0.50
CA TYR A 87 22.79 11.38 0.42
C TYR A 87 21.85 12.51 -0.01
N ARG A 88 22.38 13.64 -0.51
CA ARG A 88 21.57 14.74 -1.02
C ARG A 88 20.62 14.28 -2.12
N ARG A 89 21.11 13.51 -3.11
CA ARG A 89 20.25 13.00 -4.19
C ARG A 89 19.13 12.11 -3.69
N TYR A 90 19.41 11.23 -2.72
CA TYR A 90 18.37 10.36 -2.15
C TYR A 90 17.34 11.15 -1.33
N TRP A 91 17.76 12.19 -0.61
CA TRP A 91 16.82 13.10 0.05
C TRP A 91 15.97 13.86 -0.98
N GLU A 92 16.56 14.41 -2.04
CA GLU A 92 15.82 15.07 -3.12
C GLU A 92 14.78 14.13 -3.76
N GLN A 93 15.13 12.87 -4.00
CA GLN A 93 14.20 11.85 -4.49
C GLN A 93 13.06 11.60 -3.49
N LEU A 94 13.36 11.44 -2.20
CA LEU A 94 12.36 11.22 -1.17
C LEU A 94 11.40 12.41 -1.02
N LEU A 95 11.93 13.63 -1.00
CA LEU A 95 11.14 14.85 -0.92
C LEU A 95 10.25 15.00 -2.16
N THR A 96 10.77 14.74 -3.35
CA THR A 96 10.00 14.79 -4.61
C THR A 96 8.89 13.73 -4.64
N ALA A 97 9.20 12.49 -4.22
CA ALA A 97 8.21 11.42 -4.13
C ALA A 97 7.11 11.75 -3.11
N THR A 98 7.51 12.32 -1.96
CA THR A 98 6.58 12.77 -0.92
C THR A 98 5.66 13.86 -1.45
N ASP A 99 6.20 14.93 -2.02
CA ASP A 99 5.42 16.04 -2.60
C ASP A 99 4.40 15.53 -3.62
N THR A 100 4.86 14.67 -4.54
CA THR A 100 4.04 14.12 -5.61
C THR A 100 2.89 13.27 -5.08
N ILE A 101 3.18 12.30 -4.21
CA ILE A 101 2.17 11.37 -3.68
C ILE A 101 1.22 12.08 -2.72
N MET A 102 1.75 12.92 -1.84
CA MET A 102 0.93 13.67 -0.89
C MET A 102 0.05 14.70 -1.60
N GLY A 103 0.51 15.29 -2.70
CA GLY A 103 -0.30 16.12 -3.59
C GLY A 103 -1.44 15.35 -4.24
N PHE A 104 -1.21 14.12 -4.71
CA PHE A 104 -2.30 13.26 -5.20
C PHE A 104 -3.30 12.85 -4.12
N LEU A 105 -2.85 12.76 -2.87
CA LEU A 105 -3.67 12.42 -1.70
C LEU A 105 -4.33 13.64 -1.03
N GLU A 106 -4.19 14.84 -1.59
CA GLU A 106 -4.78 16.06 -1.00
C GLU A 106 -6.29 15.90 -0.77
N GLY A 107 -7.02 15.39 -1.76
CA GLY A 107 -8.46 15.14 -1.65
C GLY A 107 -8.82 14.10 -0.60
N TYR A 108 -7.98 13.06 -0.42
CA TYR A 108 -8.14 12.09 0.67
C TYR A 108 -8.02 12.79 2.04
N ARG A 109 -6.96 13.60 2.23
CA ARG A 109 -6.71 14.33 3.48
C ARG A 109 -7.82 15.35 3.81
N ILE A 110 -8.35 16.06 2.80
CA ILE A 110 -9.47 16.99 2.97
C ILE A 110 -10.74 16.27 3.44
N ARG A 111 -10.98 15.03 3.01
CA ARG A 111 -12.14 14.25 3.47
C ARG A 111 -11.92 13.72 4.88
N PHE A 112 -10.70 13.27 5.18
CA PHE A 112 -10.32 12.87 6.53
C PHE A 112 -10.51 14.01 7.55
N SER A 113 -10.07 15.23 7.23
CA SER A 113 -10.27 16.39 8.12
C SER A 113 -11.75 16.76 8.34
N LYS A 114 -12.65 16.26 7.48
CA LYS A 114 -14.11 16.37 7.61
C LYS A 114 -14.75 15.17 8.30
N GLY A 115 -13.97 14.23 8.84
CA GLY A 115 -14.44 13.06 9.58
C GLY A 115 -14.75 11.83 8.72
N ALA A 116 -14.32 11.79 7.46
CA ALA A 116 -14.39 10.58 6.64
C ALA A 116 -13.16 9.70 6.92
N TYR A 117 -13.31 8.75 7.83
CA TYR A 117 -12.23 7.84 8.21
C TYR A 117 -12.21 6.59 7.30
N PRO A 118 -11.03 6.06 6.93
CA PRO A 118 -10.95 4.80 6.20
C PRO A 118 -11.53 3.67 7.04
N THR A 119 -12.30 2.79 6.42
CA THR A 119 -12.89 1.61 7.09
C THR A 119 -11.93 0.44 7.19
N THR A 120 -10.85 0.46 6.39
CA THR A 120 -9.82 -0.58 6.34
C THR A 120 -8.45 0.06 6.53
N LEU A 121 -7.66 -0.48 7.46
CA LEU A 121 -6.27 -0.06 7.68
C LEU A 121 -5.32 -1.15 7.17
N TRP A 122 -4.43 -0.79 6.25
CA TRP A 122 -3.48 -1.73 5.61
C TRP A 122 -2.70 -2.56 6.65
N ALA A 123 -2.07 -1.89 7.62
CA ALA A 123 -1.20 -2.53 8.62
C ALA A 123 -1.92 -3.57 9.50
N HIS A 124 -3.23 -3.45 9.71
CA HIS A 124 -4.00 -4.36 10.57
C HIS A 124 -4.28 -5.71 9.91
N HIS A 125 -4.26 -5.77 8.58
CA HIS A 125 -4.60 -6.98 7.83
C HIS A 125 -3.37 -7.62 7.16
N PHE A 126 -2.27 -6.87 7.03
CA PHE A 126 -1.00 -7.39 6.53
C PHE A 126 -0.44 -8.54 7.42
N MET A 127 -0.73 -8.53 8.73
CA MET A 127 -0.26 -9.54 9.69
C MET A 127 -1.07 -10.86 9.73
N ASN A 128 -1.94 -11.11 8.75
CA ASN A 128 -2.67 -12.38 8.73
C ASN A 128 -1.71 -13.54 8.44
N TRP A 129 -1.73 -14.56 9.31
CA TRP A 129 -0.88 -15.78 9.25
C TRP A 129 -0.79 -16.45 7.86
N ALA A 130 -1.80 -16.23 7.01
CA ALA A 130 -1.90 -16.73 5.65
C ALA A 130 -0.74 -16.23 4.78
N HIS A 131 -0.25 -15.00 5.01
CA HIS A 131 0.92 -14.43 4.33
C HIS A 131 2.25 -15.06 4.77
N GLU A 132 2.38 -15.48 6.04
CA GLU A 132 3.62 -16.08 6.56
C GLU A 132 3.75 -17.58 6.24
N THR A 133 2.62 -18.29 6.12
CA THR A 133 2.60 -19.70 5.70
C THR A 133 2.72 -19.89 4.17
N TRP A 134 3.02 -18.81 3.46
CA TRP A 134 2.79 -18.74 2.03
C TRP A 134 4.01 -19.24 1.23
N ASP A 135 3.88 -20.45 0.69
CA ASP A 135 4.74 -21.00 -0.37
C ASP A 135 4.05 -20.82 -1.74
N SER A 136 3.50 -19.63 -2.02
CA SER A 136 2.84 -19.40 -3.30
C SER A 136 3.86 -19.10 -4.38
N ARG A 137 3.99 -20.04 -5.31
CA ARG A 137 4.59 -19.83 -6.62
C ARG A 137 4.05 -18.51 -7.20
N ARG A 138 4.96 -17.61 -7.58
CA ARG A 138 4.63 -16.40 -8.35
C ARG A 138 3.74 -16.79 -9.53
N LEU A 139 2.68 -16.02 -9.76
CA LEU A 139 1.80 -16.22 -10.89
C LEU A 139 2.25 -15.33 -12.04
N GLU A 140 2.36 -15.93 -13.22
CA GLU A 140 2.54 -15.16 -14.45
C GLU A 140 1.21 -14.51 -14.84
N PRO A 141 1.22 -13.22 -15.21
CA PRO A 141 -0.01 -12.53 -15.63
C PRO A 141 -0.56 -13.16 -16.92
N ALA A 142 -1.85 -13.53 -16.90
CA ALA A 142 -2.52 -14.04 -18.09
C ALA A 142 -2.75 -12.91 -19.11
N PRO A 143 -2.53 -13.14 -20.42
CA PRO A 143 -2.80 -12.13 -21.44
C PRO A 143 -4.27 -11.68 -21.39
N ILE A 144 -4.50 -10.37 -21.33
CA ILE A 144 -5.84 -9.81 -21.11
C ILE A 144 -6.87 -10.27 -22.14
N ASP A 145 -6.47 -10.39 -23.41
CA ASP A 145 -7.36 -10.82 -24.49
C ASP A 145 -7.91 -12.23 -24.31
N SER A 146 -7.28 -13.06 -23.45
CA SER A 146 -7.76 -14.42 -23.16
C SER A 146 -8.98 -14.45 -22.24
N TRP A 147 -9.25 -13.38 -21.47
CA TRP A 147 -10.32 -13.37 -20.46
C TRP A 147 -11.17 -12.09 -20.43
N ILE A 148 -10.80 -11.04 -21.15
CA ILE A 148 -11.55 -9.77 -21.18
C ILE A 148 -13.00 -9.89 -21.65
N CYS A 149 -13.35 -10.96 -22.40
CA CYS A 149 -14.73 -11.23 -22.81
C CYS A 149 -15.64 -11.63 -21.65
N TYR A 150 -15.09 -12.08 -20.52
CA TYR A 150 -15.82 -12.40 -19.29
C TYR A 150 -16.02 -11.18 -18.36
N VAL A 151 -15.42 -10.03 -18.70
CA VAL A 151 -15.61 -8.77 -17.99
C VAL A 151 -16.85 -8.05 -18.51
N ASP A 152 -17.56 -7.40 -17.60
CA ASP A 152 -18.71 -6.53 -17.87
C ASP A 152 -18.39 -5.52 -19.00
N PRO A 153 -19.17 -5.51 -20.10
CA PRO A 153 -18.89 -4.69 -21.28
C PRO A 153 -18.56 -3.23 -20.98
N SER A 154 -19.27 -2.60 -20.04
CA SER A 154 -19.10 -1.18 -19.73
C SER A 154 -17.75 -0.79 -19.11
N ILE A 155 -17.04 -1.74 -18.49
CA ILE A 155 -15.74 -1.49 -17.81
C ILE A 155 -14.55 -2.16 -18.50
N ARG A 156 -14.76 -2.88 -19.61
CA ARG A 156 -13.66 -3.51 -20.37
C ARG A 156 -12.53 -2.53 -20.72
N PRO A 157 -12.79 -1.28 -21.14
CA PRO A 157 -11.73 -0.32 -21.40
C PRO A 157 -10.90 -0.01 -20.14
N HIS A 158 -11.55 0.19 -18.99
CA HIS A 158 -10.89 0.45 -17.72
C HIS A 158 -10.04 -0.73 -17.26
N ILE A 159 -10.58 -1.95 -17.35
CA ILE A 159 -9.84 -3.16 -16.99
C ILE A 159 -8.64 -3.38 -17.91
N ARG A 160 -8.77 -3.12 -19.22
CA ARG A 160 -7.63 -3.12 -20.15
C ARG A 160 -6.54 -2.18 -19.70
N GLU A 161 -6.89 -0.92 -19.45
CA GLU A 161 -5.92 0.10 -19.10
C GLU A 161 -5.23 -0.19 -17.75
N LEU A 162 -5.96 -0.66 -16.74
CA LEU A 162 -5.35 -1.06 -15.46
C LEU A 162 -4.30 -2.17 -15.64
N ASN A 163 -4.60 -3.19 -16.45
CA ASN A 163 -3.65 -4.29 -16.71
C ASN A 163 -2.46 -3.83 -17.56
N GLU A 164 -2.64 -2.86 -18.47
CA GLU A 164 -1.55 -2.24 -19.23
C GLU A 164 -0.55 -1.52 -18.31
N PHE A 165 -1.02 -0.96 -17.19
CA PHE A 165 -0.15 -0.40 -16.13
C PHE A 165 0.44 -1.46 -15.19
N GLY A 166 0.25 -2.75 -15.48
CA GLY A 166 0.78 -3.85 -14.68
C GLY A 166 -0.06 -4.21 -13.45
N LEU A 167 -1.24 -3.63 -13.28
CA LEU A 167 -2.19 -4.00 -12.23
C LEU A 167 -3.02 -5.21 -12.69
N VAL A 168 -2.62 -6.41 -12.27
CA VAL A 168 -3.28 -7.64 -12.71
C VAL A 168 -4.62 -7.80 -12.00
N THR A 169 -5.69 -7.61 -12.74
CA THR A 169 -7.06 -7.77 -12.24
C THR A 169 -7.48 -9.24 -12.32
N ARG A 170 -8.22 -9.71 -11.33
CA ARG A 170 -8.70 -11.10 -11.23
C ARG A 170 -10.22 -11.22 -11.34
N GLU A 171 -10.92 -10.28 -10.72
CA GLU A 171 -12.38 -10.26 -10.64
C GLU A 171 -12.84 -8.79 -10.65
N SER A 172 -14.01 -8.51 -11.21
CA SER A 172 -14.56 -7.16 -11.25
C SER A 172 -16.06 -7.20 -11.46
N CYS A 173 -16.77 -6.19 -10.98
CA CYS A 173 -18.15 -5.91 -11.36
C CYS A 173 -18.34 -4.43 -11.61
N SER A 174 -18.98 -4.07 -12.73
CA SER A 174 -19.22 -2.68 -13.11
C SER A 174 -20.19 -1.98 -12.17
N GLY A 175 -21.13 -2.74 -11.59
CA GLY A 175 -22.31 -2.25 -10.88
C GLY A 175 -23.32 -1.52 -11.78
N ASN A 176 -23.16 -1.62 -13.10
CA ASN A 176 -24.08 -1.04 -14.08
C ASN A 176 -25.27 -2.01 -14.31
N PRO A 177 -26.53 -1.57 -14.12
CA PRO A 177 -27.70 -2.39 -14.42
C PRO A 177 -27.78 -2.89 -15.87
N ASP A 178 -27.18 -2.15 -16.82
CA ASP A 178 -27.19 -2.53 -18.24
C ASP A 178 -26.37 -3.81 -18.53
N ASP A 179 -25.31 -4.07 -17.75
CA ASP A 179 -24.49 -5.28 -17.92
C ASP A 179 -25.14 -6.52 -17.28
N HIS A 180 -26.07 -6.30 -16.34
CA HIS A 180 -26.67 -7.30 -15.47
C HIS A 180 -28.19 -7.06 -15.28
N PRO A 181 -29.00 -7.08 -16.36
CA PRO A 181 -30.41 -6.69 -16.30
C PRO A 181 -31.29 -7.67 -15.50
N ASP A 182 -30.79 -8.85 -15.19
CA ASP A 182 -31.48 -9.95 -14.52
C ASP A 182 -31.27 -9.97 -12.99
N ARG A 183 -30.46 -9.07 -12.45
CA ARG A 183 -30.11 -9.02 -11.03
C ARG A 183 -30.00 -7.58 -10.52
N GLU A 184 -30.15 -7.41 -9.21
CA GLU A 184 -29.89 -6.10 -8.59
C GLU A 184 -28.42 -5.70 -8.81
N PRO A 185 -28.14 -4.41 -9.08
CA PRO A 185 -26.77 -3.97 -9.34
C PRO A 185 -25.91 -4.27 -8.12
N TYR A 186 -24.89 -5.11 -8.32
CA TYR A 186 -23.84 -5.28 -7.34
C TYR A 186 -23.11 -3.94 -7.16
N TRP A 187 -22.54 -3.75 -5.98
CA TRP A 187 -21.69 -2.59 -5.77
C TRP A 187 -20.44 -2.67 -6.67
N PRO A 188 -20.03 -1.59 -7.35
CA PRO A 188 -18.85 -1.64 -8.22
C PRO A 188 -17.59 -2.03 -7.44
N TYR A 189 -16.82 -2.96 -8.00
CA TYR A 189 -15.53 -3.37 -7.43
C TYR A 189 -14.55 -3.91 -8.48
N VAL A 190 -13.26 -3.91 -8.14
CA VAL A 190 -12.20 -4.63 -8.85
C VAL A 190 -11.25 -5.28 -7.85
N MET A 191 -10.88 -6.52 -8.13
CA MET A 191 -9.96 -7.32 -7.33
C MET A 191 -8.64 -7.51 -8.07
N PHE A 192 -7.53 -7.32 -7.36
CA PHE A 192 -6.17 -7.44 -7.90
C PHE A 192 -5.44 -8.66 -7.32
N GLU A 193 -4.60 -9.28 -8.16
CA GLU A 193 -3.81 -10.47 -7.85
C GLU A 193 -2.42 -10.10 -7.33
N GLU A 194 -2.25 -10.06 -6.01
CA GLU A 194 -0.97 -9.75 -5.35
C GLU A 194 0.12 -10.78 -5.65
N ARG A 195 -0.22 -12.05 -5.98
CA ARG A 195 0.81 -13.08 -6.28
C ARG A 195 1.60 -12.81 -7.56
N THR A 196 1.11 -11.92 -8.41
CA THR A 196 1.86 -11.46 -9.58
C THR A 196 2.93 -10.43 -9.18
N TYR A 197 2.66 -9.63 -8.14
CA TYR A 197 3.56 -8.61 -7.59
C TYR A 197 3.53 -8.64 -6.06
N PRO A 198 4.33 -9.51 -5.43
CA PRO A 198 4.40 -9.56 -3.97
C PRO A 198 4.73 -8.19 -3.39
N GLY A 199 3.91 -7.71 -2.45
CA GLY A 199 4.08 -6.39 -1.81
C GLY A 199 3.28 -5.26 -2.46
N ILE A 200 2.58 -5.51 -3.58
CA ILE A 200 1.80 -4.45 -4.26
C ILE A 200 0.60 -3.95 -3.45
N SER A 201 0.18 -4.66 -2.39
CA SER A 201 -0.98 -4.27 -1.58
C SER A 201 -0.87 -2.84 -1.02
N ALA A 202 0.31 -2.39 -0.58
CA ALA A 202 0.48 -1.00 -0.11
C ALA A 202 0.21 0.03 -1.23
N HIS A 203 0.64 -0.26 -2.45
CA HIS A 203 0.41 0.59 -3.61
C HIS A 203 -1.05 0.58 -4.04
N LEU A 204 -1.74 -0.56 -3.93
CA LEU A 204 -3.17 -0.67 -4.19
C LEU A 204 -4.01 0.12 -3.18
N PHE A 205 -3.61 0.12 -1.90
CA PHE A 205 -4.26 0.96 -0.88
C PHE A 205 -4.06 2.45 -1.20
N THR A 206 -2.83 2.85 -1.52
CA THR A 206 -2.54 4.24 -1.94
C THR A 206 -3.33 4.63 -3.18
N LEU A 207 -3.42 3.74 -4.18
CA LEU A 207 -4.22 3.93 -5.38
C LEU A 207 -5.70 4.12 -5.05
N ALA A 208 -6.24 3.33 -4.13
CA ALA A 208 -7.63 3.43 -3.71
C ALA A 208 -7.92 4.79 -3.08
N ASP A 209 -7.04 5.25 -2.19
CA ASP A 209 -7.20 6.53 -1.51
C ASP A 209 -7.10 7.71 -2.48
N MET A 210 -6.18 7.66 -3.45
CA MET A 210 -6.10 8.60 -4.57
C MET A 210 -7.36 8.58 -5.44
N ALA A 211 -7.92 7.38 -5.68
CA ALA A 211 -9.08 7.18 -6.54
C ALA A 211 -10.43 7.40 -5.83
N TYR A 212 -10.43 7.58 -4.51
CA TYR A 212 -11.64 7.62 -3.67
C TYR A 212 -12.39 6.29 -3.54
N TRP A 213 -11.70 5.18 -3.75
CA TRP A 213 -12.21 3.82 -3.55
C TRP A 213 -11.86 3.33 -2.15
N ILE A 214 -12.57 2.31 -1.68
CA ILE A 214 -12.33 1.66 -0.39
C ILE A 214 -11.49 0.40 -0.65
N PRO A 215 -10.23 0.35 -0.18
CA PRO A 215 -9.45 -0.87 -0.26
C PRO A 215 -9.89 -1.87 0.82
N ILE A 216 -10.00 -3.14 0.45
CA ILE A 216 -10.40 -4.23 1.32
C ILE A 216 -9.56 -5.45 0.97
N TYR A 217 -9.02 -6.14 1.97
CA TYR A 217 -8.44 -7.46 1.74
C TYR A 217 -9.54 -8.46 1.42
N GLY A 218 -9.39 -9.18 0.31
CA GLY A 218 -10.25 -10.28 -0.08
C GLY A 218 -10.27 -11.38 0.97
N ARG A 219 -11.23 -12.31 0.85
CA ARG A 219 -11.48 -13.37 1.85
C ARG A 219 -10.27 -14.26 2.15
N HIS A 220 -9.35 -14.36 1.20
CA HIS A 220 -8.13 -15.16 1.34
C HIS A 220 -6.92 -14.36 1.85
N GLY A 221 -7.09 -13.08 2.16
CA GLY A 221 -6.09 -12.22 2.79
C GLY A 221 -5.02 -11.67 1.85
N PHE A 222 -4.99 -12.11 0.59
CA PHE A 222 -3.97 -11.69 -0.39
C PHE A 222 -4.51 -10.98 -1.62
N ASP A 223 -5.77 -11.18 -1.98
CA ASP A 223 -6.38 -10.37 -3.02
C ASP A 223 -6.70 -9.01 -2.39
N VAL A 224 -6.45 -7.91 -3.11
CA VAL A 224 -6.95 -6.58 -2.68
C VAL A 224 -8.11 -6.22 -3.57
N SER A 225 -9.28 -6.06 -2.96
CA SER A 225 -10.49 -5.52 -3.61
C SER A 225 -10.52 -4.03 -3.40
N LEU A 226 -10.76 -3.26 -4.46
CA LEU A 226 -11.16 -1.88 -4.37
C LEU A 226 -12.66 -1.81 -4.62
N GLU A 227 -13.42 -1.27 -3.68
CA GLU A 227 -14.86 -1.10 -3.79
C GLU A 227 -15.23 0.39 -3.85
N MET A 228 -16.24 0.73 -4.65
CA MET A 228 -16.84 2.06 -4.58
C MET A 228 -17.49 2.26 -3.18
N PRO A 229 -17.50 3.47 -2.60
CA PRO A 229 -18.15 3.69 -1.31
C PRO A 229 -19.67 3.43 -1.33
N ARG A 230 -20.19 2.71 -0.32
CA ARG A 230 -21.59 2.25 -0.25
C ARG A 230 -22.64 3.33 0.03
N ASN A 231 -22.18 4.49 0.49
CA ASN A 231 -23.03 5.63 0.82
C ASN A 231 -23.31 6.54 -0.39
N LEU A 232 -22.85 6.16 -1.59
CA LEU A 232 -23.02 6.93 -2.81
C LEU A 232 -24.22 6.45 -3.62
N GLU A 233 -24.79 7.36 -4.41
CA GLU A 233 -25.84 7.03 -5.36
C GLU A 233 -25.28 6.24 -6.55
N LEU A 234 -25.87 5.07 -6.83
CA LEU A 234 -25.56 4.23 -8.00
C LEU A 234 -26.20 4.76 -9.29
N SER A 235 -25.90 6.01 -9.64
CA SER A 235 -26.24 6.53 -10.97
C SER A 235 -25.16 6.12 -11.98
N ARG A 236 -25.53 5.94 -13.25
CA ARG A 236 -24.57 5.62 -14.33
C ARG A 236 -23.40 6.63 -14.38
N GLY A 237 -23.70 7.92 -14.26
CA GLY A 237 -22.68 8.97 -14.27
C GLY A 237 -21.74 8.91 -13.07
N THR A 238 -22.26 8.57 -11.89
CA THR A 238 -21.43 8.36 -10.68
C THR A 238 -20.49 7.18 -10.88
N ILE A 239 -21.02 6.03 -11.29
CA ILE A 239 -20.25 4.78 -11.48
C ILE A 239 -19.13 5.02 -12.50
N GLU A 240 -19.47 5.59 -13.65
CA GLU A 240 -18.49 5.89 -14.71
C GLU A 240 -17.39 6.85 -14.21
N SER A 241 -17.76 7.89 -13.46
CA SER A 241 -16.78 8.82 -12.88
C SER A 241 -15.82 8.13 -11.91
N TYR A 242 -16.27 7.16 -11.12
CA TYR A 242 -15.42 6.45 -10.16
C TYR A 242 -14.43 5.52 -10.87
N TRP A 243 -14.89 4.79 -11.89
CA TRP A 243 -14.00 3.98 -12.74
C TRP A 243 -12.98 4.84 -13.49
N ASN A 244 -13.40 5.96 -14.05
CA ASN A 244 -12.51 6.91 -14.71
C ASN A 244 -11.46 7.46 -13.73
N ASN A 245 -11.87 7.80 -12.50
CA ASN A 245 -10.94 8.30 -11.49
C ASN A 245 -9.92 7.22 -11.06
N LEU A 246 -10.34 5.95 -10.95
CA LEU A 246 -9.43 4.85 -10.65
C LEU A 246 -8.35 4.70 -11.72
N VAL A 247 -8.75 4.69 -12.99
CA VAL A 247 -7.81 4.61 -14.11
C VAL A 247 -6.91 5.84 -14.17
N LEU A 248 -7.44 7.04 -13.96
CA LEU A 248 -6.65 8.27 -13.92
C LEU A 248 -5.62 8.26 -12.79
N SER A 249 -5.99 7.76 -11.61
CA SER A 249 -5.07 7.61 -10.48
C SER A 249 -4.01 6.55 -10.76
N ALA A 250 -4.36 5.43 -11.39
CA ALA A 250 -3.40 4.41 -11.81
C ALA A 250 -2.41 4.98 -12.84
N ARG A 251 -2.89 5.74 -13.82
CA ARG A 251 -2.06 6.41 -14.83
C ARG A 251 -1.05 7.39 -14.22
N LYS A 252 -1.37 7.99 -13.07
CA LYS A 252 -0.45 8.86 -12.33
C LYS A 252 0.54 8.08 -11.46
N LEU A 253 0.06 7.06 -10.75
CA LEU A 253 0.84 6.34 -9.75
C LEU A 253 1.79 5.31 -10.37
N MET A 254 1.29 4.48 -11.29
CA MET A 254 2.02 3.31 -11.78
C MET A 254 3.32 3.63 -12.50
N PRO A 255 3.43 4.71 -13.32
CA PRO A 255 4.70 5.10 -13.91
C PRO A 255 5.79 5.42 -12.88
N LEU A 256 5.43 5.93 -11.70
CA LEU A 256 6.38 6.23 -10.62
C LEU A 256 6.92 4.96 -9.96
N LEU A 257 6.16 3.87 -10.01
CA LEU A 257 6.51 2.58 -9.41
C LEU A 257 7.17 1.61 -10.40
N GLN A 258 7.32 1.98 -11.67
CA GLN A 258 7.74 1.06 -12.73
C GLN A 258 9.11 0.41 -12.47
N ASP A 259 10.05 1.17 -11.92
CA ASP A 259 11.39 0.67 -11.58
C ASP A 259 11.33 -0.35 -10.44
N HIS A 260 10.55 -0.04 -9.39
CA HIS A 260 10.30 -0.97 -8.28
C HIS A 260 9.61 -2.26 -8.76
N LEU A 261 8.56 -2.16 -9.59
CA LEU A 261 7.84 -3.31 -10.13
C LEU A 261 8.71 -4.18 -11.04
N SER A 262 9.67 -3.58 -11.74
CA SER A 262 10.63 -4.31 -12.57
C SER A 262 11.67 -5.03 -11.72
N ALA A 263 12.13 -4.42 -10.63
CA ALA A 263 13.06 -5.01 -9.67
C ALA A 263 12.45 -6.18 -8.87
N THR A 264 11.17 -6.09 -8.51
CA THR A 264 10.45 -7.17 -7.81
C THR A 264 10.23 -8.40 -8.71
N ARG A 265 9.95 -8.21 -10.00
CA ARG A 265 9.77 -9.29 -11.00
C ARG A 265 11.03 -10.15 -11.20
N THR A 266 12.24 -9.58 -11.11
CA THR A 266 13.52 -10.23 -11.49
C THR A 266 14.21 -11.04 -10.38
N ASP A 267 13.47 -11.49 -9.36
CA ASP A 267 13.92 -12.40 -8.29
C ASP A 267 15.00 -11.86 -7.31
N SER A 268 15.21 -10.55 -7.24
CA SER A 268 16.09 -9.93 -6.22
C SER A 268 15.39 -9.62 -4.88
N TYR A 269 14.06 -9.74 -4.81
CA TYR A 269 13.25 -9.27 -3.68
C TYR A 269 13.09 -10.26 -2.50
N ARG A 270 13.52 -11.52 -2.66
CA ARG A 270 13.57 -12.48 -1.53
C ARG A 270 14.53 -12.02 -0.40
N ASN A 271 15.40 -11.05 -0.67
CA ASN A 271 16.31 -10.45 0.32
C ASN A 271 15.86 -9.07 0.86
N LEU A 272 14.82 -8.45 0.29
CA LEU A 272 14.31 -7.13 0.70
C LEU A 272 12.96 -7.19 1.43
N SER A 273 12.24 -8.30 1.31
CA SER A 273 11.17 -8.66 2.26
C SER A 273 11.82 -8.96 3.60
N ASN A 274 12.20 -7.90 4.31
CA ASN A 274 12.69 -8.01 5.66
C ASN A 274 11.51 -8.51 6.50
N PRO A 275 11.53 -9.75 7.03
CA PRO A 275 10.50 -10.22 7.95
C PRO A 275 10.49 -9.35 9.23
N SER A 276 11.50 -8.49 9.41
CA SER A 276 11.64 -7.60 10.56
C SER A 276 10.72 -6.39 10.56
N LEU A 277 9.99 -6.11 9.48
CA LEU A 277 8.96 -5.05 9.51
C LEU A 277 7.88 -5.40 10.56
N PHE A 278 7.65 -6.69 10.83
CA PHE A 278 6.54 -7.12 11.69
C PHE A 278 6.85 -8.25 12.70
N ARG A 279 8.10 -8.70 12.84
CA ARG A 279 8.50 -9.60 13.96
C ARG A 279 8.44 -8.97 15.36
N LEU A 280 8.11 -7.67 15.50
CA LEU A 280 8.26 -6.92 16.75
C LEU A 280 7.01 -6.12 17.15
N LEU A 281 5.82 -6.70 17.05
CA LEU A 281 4.72 -6.30 17.94
C LEU A 281 4.66 -7.27 19.13
N PRO A 282 5.19 -6.90 20.32
CA PRO A 282 5.04 -7.71 21.51
C PRO A 282 3.61 -7.53 22.02
N GLY A 283 2.67 -8.40 21.63
CA GLY A 283 1.29 -8.16 22.07
C GLY A 283 0.17 -9.08 21.63
N SER A 284 0.41 -10.33 21.23
CA SER A 284 -0.65 -11.34 21.31
C SER A 284 -0.09 -12.76 21.31
N LYS A 285 0.66 -13.11 22.38
CA LYS A 285 0.61 -14.51 22.79
C LYS A 285 -0.82 -14.75 23.27
N SER A 286 -1.65 -15.33 22.40
CA SER A 286 -2.93 -15.87 22.80
C SER A 286 -2.67 -17.02 23.77
N ASP A 287 -2.66 -16.72 25.07
CA ASP A 287 -2.83 -17.72 26.14
C ASP A 287 -4.22 -18.39 26.11
N ALA A 288 -5.00 -18.16 25.06
CA ALA A 288 -6.30 -18.78 24.79
C ALA A 288 -6.23 -20.26 24.38
N ALA A 289 -5.04 -20.83 24.15
CA ALA A 289 -4.90 -22.25 23.79
C ALA A 289 -4.84 -23.20 25.00
N SER A 290 -4.77 -22.71 26.25
CA SER A 290 -4.69 -23.58 27.45
C SER A 290 -6.00 -23.77 28.24
N SER A 291 -7.09 -23.09 27.85
CA SER A 291 -8.34 -23.06 28.64
C SER A 291 -9.54 -23.80 28.02
N ILE A 292 -9.38 -24.48 26.87
CA ILE A 292 -10.48 -25.22 26.23
C ILE A 292 -10.47 -26.74 26.56
N GLU A 293 -9.42 -27.25 27.22
CA GLU A 293 -9.28 -28.70 27.46
C GLU A 293 -9.70 -29.19 28.86
N LYS A 294 -10.40 -28.36 29.66
CA LYS A 294 -10.86 -28.75 31.02
C LYS A 294 -12.37 -28.80 31.28
N THR A 295 -13.23 -28.58 30.28
CA THR A 295 -14.69 -28.56 30.51
C THR A 295 -15.48 -29.57 29.68
N ARG A 296 -14.86 -30.68 29.26
CA ARG A 296 -15.54 -31.75 28.51
C ARG A 296 -15.34 -33.15 29.10
N LYS A 297 -15.56 -33.30 30.41
CA LYS A 297 -15.81 -34.58 31.08
C LYS A 297 -16.77 -34.41 32.26
N SER A 298 -18.07 -34.27 31.99
CA SER A 298 -19.13 -34.82 32.84
C SER A 298 -20.45 -34.76 32.07
N ARG A 299 -21.34 -35.73 32.30
CA ARG A 299 -22.62 -36.02 31.62
C ARG A 299 -22.54 -37.02 30.46
N LEU A 300 -22.36 -38.29 30.84
CA LEU A 300 -23.12 -39.38 30.24
C LEU A 300 -24.24 -39.74 31.22
N PRO A 301 -25.51 -39.86 30.80
CA PRO A 301 -26.57 -40.41 31.63
C PRO A 301 -26.53 -41.94 31.60
N GLN A 302 -26.85 -42.54 32.76
CA GLN A 302 -27.40 -43.90 32.84
C GLN A 302 -28.88 -43.86 32.46
#